data_AF-A0A017S7H4-F1
#
_entry.id   AF-A0A017S7H4-F1
#
_cell.length_a   1.000
_cell.length_b   1.000
_cell.length_c   1.000
_cell.angle_alpha   90.00
_cell.angle_beta   90.00
_cell.angle_gamma   90.00
#
_symmetry.space_group_name_H-M   'P 1'
#
loop_
_entity.id
_entity.type
_entity.pdbx_description
1 polymer ?
#
loop_
_entity_poly.entity_id
_entity_poly.type
_entity_poly.pdbx_seq_one_letter_code
_entity_poly.pdbx_strand_id
1 'polypeptide(L)'
;YMEDGIYNMDETGLFWRLSPSRGLYTQARTGVRKDKSRISIKCCINASGTDRLPIWFIGEYQTPRALRNINIQVMGGQWRWNRKAWIDIIIMKE
;
A
#
# COMPACT_ATOMS: atom_id res chain seq x y z
N TYR A 1 -6.29 -17.09 25.07
CA TYR A 1 -6.29 -17.27 23.61
C TYR A 1 -4.92 -17.78 23.20
N MET A 2 -4.83 -18.71 22.24
CA MET A 2 -3.53 -19.07 21.66
C MET A 2 -3.02 -17.87 20.88
N GLU A 3 -1.76 -17.48 21.11
CA GLU A 3 -1.15 -16.30 20.48
C GLU A 3 -1.15 -16.43 18.95
N ASP A 4 -0.98 -17.65 18.44
CA ASP A 4 -1.03 -17.95 17.01
C ASP A 4 -2.41 -17.67 16.35
N GLY A 5 -3.48 -17.62 17.14
CA GLY A 5 -4.84 -17.32 16.66
C GLY A 5 -5.19 -15.83 16.67
N ILE A 6 -4.30 -14.97 17.17
CA ILE A 6 -4.50 -13.52 17.24
C ILE A 6 -3.74 -12.89 16.09
N TYR A 7 -4.45 -12.25 15.17
CA TYR A 7 -3.85 -11.56 14.03
C TYR A 7 -3.98 -10.06 14.19
N ASN A 8 -2.93 -9.34 13.80
CA ASN A 8 -2.97 -7.91 13.60
C ASN A 8 -2.81 -7.59 12.12
N MET A 9 -3.62 -6.66 11.62
CA MET A 9 -3.53 -6.15 10.26
C MET A 9 -3.36 -4.64 10.28
N ASP A 10 -2.37 -4.15 9.55
CA ASP A 10 -2.14 -2.71 9.39
C ASP A 10 -1.94 -2.31 7.93
N GLU A 11 -2.22 -1.04 7.63
CA GLU A 11 -2.10 -0.44 6.29
C GLU A 11 -1.13 0.74 6.30
N THR A 12 -0.13 0.69 5.42
CA THR A 12 0.78 1.82 5.20
C THR A 12 0.67 2.35 3.78
N GLY A 13 0.70 3.68 3.63
CA GLY A 13 0.60 4.34 2.33
C GLY A 13 1.96 4.77 1.79
N LEU A 14 2.35 4.24 0.63
CA LEU A 14 3.52 4.71 -0.10
C LEU A 14 3.14 5.84 -1.06
N PHE A 15 3.48 7.07 -0.71
CA PHE A 15 3.17 8.27 -1.50
C PHE A 15 4.30 8.60 -2.50
N TRP A 16 4.30 7.94 -3.65
CA TRP A 16 5.38 8.01 -4.63
C TRP A 16 5.44 9.32 -5.44
N ARG A 17 4.35 10.10 -5.50
CA ARG A 17 4.33 11.44 -6.14
C ARG A 17 4.34 12.60 -5.16
N LEU A 18 4.29 12.32 -3.86
CA LEU A 18 4.18 13.37 -2.87
C LEU A 18 5.53 14.08 -2.74
N SER A 19 5.53 15.37 -3.03
CA SER A 19 6.70 16.21 -2.79
C SER A 19 7.00 16.30 -1.29
N PRO A 20 8.28 16.33 -0.88
CA PRO A 20 8.65 16.58 0.51
C PRO A 20 8.00 17.86 1.03
N SER A 21 7.50 17.82 2.27
CA SER A 21 6.88 18.98 2.92
C SER A 21 7.85 20.13 3.16
N ARG A 22 9.16 19.83 3.23
CA ARG A 22 10.28 20.77 3.27
C ARG A 22 11.36 20.25 2.32
N GLY A 23 11.50 20.85 1.14
CA GLY A 23 12.65 20.55 0.27
C GLY A 23 13.80 21.52 0.52
N LEU A 24 14.98 21.19 -0.01
CA LEU A 24 16.14 22.10 -0.19
C LEU A 24 15.84 23.21 -1.22
N TYR A 25 14.59 23.70 -1.24
CA TYR A 25 14.21 24.80 -2.10
C TYR A 25 14.67 26.08 -1.43
N THR A 26 15.50 26.84 -2.13
CA THR A 26 15.92 28.19 -1.74
C THR A 26 14.74 29.18 -1.70
N GLN A 27 13.58 28.84 -2.28
CA GLN A 27 12.35 29.63 -2.22
C GLN A 27 11.10 28.74 -2.09
N ALA A 28 10.17 29.14 -1.23
CA ALA A 28 8.88 28.49 -1.09
C ALA A 28 8.05 28.68 -2.38
N ARG A 29 7.77 27.61 -3.11
CA ARG A 29 6.83 27.64 -4.24
C ARG A 29 5.40 27.56 -3.71
N THR A 30 4.74 28.71 -3.62
CA THR A 30 3.30 28.81 -3.35
C THR A 30 2.51 28.21 -4.52
N GLY A 31 1.59 27.28 -4.23
CA GLY A 31 0.61 26.80 -5.22
C GLY A 31 0.82 25.41 -5.83
N VAL A 32 1.87 24.64 -5.49
CA VAL A 32 1.99 23.26 -5.98
C VAL A 32 1.02 22.35 -5.21
N ARG A 33 -0.06 21.92 -5.89
CA ARG A 33 -0.97 20.91 -5.35
C ARG A 33 -0.19 19.63 -5.07
N LYS A 34 -0.17 19.20 -3.81
CA LYS A 34 0.46 17.95 -3.39
C LYS A 34 -0.21 16.78 -4.11
N ASP A 35 0.52 16.10 -4.98
CA ASP A 35 0.05 14.86 -5.57
C ASP A 35 0.13 13.75 -4.52
N LYS A 36 -1.03 13.33 -4.03
CA LYS A 36 -1.18 12.29 -3.01
C LYS A 36 -1.38 10.90 -3.63
N SER A 37 -1.03 10.72 -4.90
CA SER A 37 -0.98 9.40 -5.54
C SER A 37 -0.16 8.45 -4.68
N ARG A 38 -0.75 7.31 -4.37
CA ARG A 38 -0.20 6.35 -3.42
C ARG A 38 -0.49 4.92 -3.84
N ILE A 39 0.33 4.03 -3.29
CA ILE A 39 0.07 2.59 -3.27
C ILE A 39 -0.04 2.24 -1.79
N SER A 40 -1.16 1.68 -1.38
CA SER A 40 -1.30 1.16 -0.01
C SER A 40 -0.72 -0.24 0.07
N ILE A 41 -0.05 -0.54 1.17
CA ILE A 41 0.54 -1.84 1.48
C ILE A 41 -0.14 -2.36 2.73
N LYS A 42 -0.68 -3.57 2.63
CA LYS A 42 -1.28 -4.31 3.74
C LYS A 42 -0.36 -5.39 4.21
N CYS A 43 -0.17 -5.44 5.52
CA CYS A 43 0.49 -6.53 6.20
C CYS A 43 -0.46 -7.08 7.24
N CYS A 44 -0.59 -8.41 7.29
CA CYS A 44 -1.29 -9.11 8.36
C CYS A 44 -0.39 -10.23 8.87
N ILE A 45 -0.24 -10.30 10.18
CA ILE A 45 0.65 -11.25 10.85
C ILE A 45 0.02 -11.68 12.18
N ASN A 46 0.22 -12.93 12.56
CA ASN A 46 -0.17 -13.40 13.89
C ASN A 46 0.71 -12.78 14.98
N ALA A 47 0.24 -12.83 16.23
CA ALA A 47 0.94 -12.23 17.37
C ALA A 47 2.33 -12.83 17.59
N SER A 48 2.50 -14.11 17.26
CA SER A 48 3.76 -14.84 17.37
C SER A 48 4.73 -14.57 16.20
N GLY A 49 4.28 -13.91 15.13
CA GLY A 49 5.10 -13.59 13.95
C GLY A 49 5.38 -14.76 13.00
N THR A 50 4.85 -15.95 13.30
CA THR A 50 5.11 -17.21 12.60
C THR A 50 4.27 -17.38 11.34
N ASP A 51 3.06 -16.82 11.33
CA ASP A 51 2.17 -16.82 10.18
C ASP A 51 1.92 -15.41 9.67
N ARG A 52 2.26 -15.19 8.40
CA ARG A 52 2.11 -13.91 7.71
C ARG A 52 1.32 -14.13 6.44
N LEU A 53 0.20 -13.43 6.31
CA LEU A 53 -0.57 -13.42 5.08
C LEU A 53 0.21 -12.72 3.95
N PRO A 54 -0.02 -13.11 2.68
CA PRO A 54 0.58 -12.44 1.53
C PRO A 54 0.37 -10.92 1.59
N ILE A 55 1.42 -10.16 1.28
CA ILE A 55 1.36 -8.69 1.32
C ILE A 55 0.41 -8.23 0.22
N TRP A 56 -0.58 -7.39 0.54
CA TRP A 56 -1.40 -6.79 -0.52
C TRP A 56 -0.89 -5.41 -0.88
N PHE A 57 -0.69 -5.21 -2.17
CA PHE A 57 -0.42 -3.92 -2.80
C PHE A 57 -1.71 -3.43 -3.42
N ILE A 58 -2.23 -2.30 -2.95
CA ILE A 58 -3.47 -1.70 -3.41
C ILE A 58 -3.13 -0.41 -4.15
N GLY A 59 -3.44 -0.38 -5.44
CA GLY A 59 -3.32 0.84 -6.25
C GLY A 59 -4.63 1.33 -6.81
N GLU A 60 -4.57 2.45 -7.53
CA GLU A 60 -5.75 3.06 -8.15
C GLU A 60 -6.26 2.25 -9.36
N TYR A 61 -5.33 1.63 -10.09
CA TYR A 61 -5.58 0.98 -11.37
C TYR A 61 -5.36 -0.53 -11.28
N GLN A 62 -6.14 -1.28 -12.06
CA GLN A 62 -6.05 -2.74 -12.14
C GLN A 62 -4.66 -3.24 -12.51
N THR A 63 -4.02 -2.59 -13.48
CA THR A 63 -2.63 -2.88 -13.84
C THR A 63 -1.92 -1.55 -14.09
N PRO A 64 -1.13 -1.03 -13.11
CA PRO A 64 -0.32 0.15 -13.32
C PRO A 64 0.64 -0.08 -14.48
N ARG A 65 0.78 0.92 -15.36
CA ARG A 65 1.71 0.83 -16.50
C ARG A 65 3.14 0.50 -16.08
N ALA A 66 3.57 1.00 -14.93
CA ALA A 66 4.89 0.74 -14.36
C ALA A 66 5.10 -0.71 -13.90
N LEU A 67 4.02 -1.44 -13.57
CA LEU A 67 4.05 -2.83 -13.14
C LEU A 67 3.63 -3.79 -14.26
N ARG A 68 3.52 -3.29 -15.50
CA ARG A 68 3.21 -4.12 -16.66
C ARG A 68 4.33 -5.14 -16.84
N ASN A 69 3.95 -6.43 -16.89
CA ASN A 69 4.86 -7.59 -16.98
C ASN A 69 5.66 -7.91 -15.71
N ILE A 70 5.34 -7.29 -14.56
CA ILE A 70 5.94 -7.66 -13.27
C ILE A 70 5.03 -8.69 -12.59
N ASN A 71 5.61 -9.83 -12.22
CA ASN A 71 4.88 -10.85 -11.46
C ASN A 71 4.99 -10.57 -9.96
N ILE A 72 3.99 -9.87 -9.42
CA ILE A 72 3.94 -9.46 -8.02
C ILE A 72 3.81 -10.66 -7.06
N GLN A 73 3.21 -11.77 -7.53
CA GLN A 73 3.08 -13.01 -6.75
C GLN A 73 4.46 -13.62 -6.45
N VAL A 74 5.40 -13.57 -7.40
CA VAL A 74 6.78 -14.04 -7.20
C VAL A 74 7.52 -13.19 -6.17
N MET A 75 7.12 -11.93 -6.00
CA MET A 75 7.66 -11.04 -4.96
C MET A 75 7.01 -11.27 -3.58
N GLY A 76 6.16 -12.29 -3.42
CA GLY A 76 5.49 -12.61 -2.16
C GLY A 76 4.31 -11.70 -1.83
N GLY A 77 3.73 -11.04 -2.84
CA GLY A 77 2.57 -10.17 -2.64
C GLY A 77 1.48 -10.33 -3.69
N GLN A 78 0.35 -9.69 -3.45
CA GLN A 78 -0.80 -9.70 -4.34
C GLN A 78 -1.17 -8.27 -4.72
N TRP A 79 -1.50 -8.07 -5.99
CA TRP A 79 -2.02 -6.79 -6.45
C TRP A 79 -3.54 -6.76 -6.32
N ARG A 80 -4.04 -5.66 -5.79
CA ARG A 80 -5.45 -5.30 -5.69
C ARG A 80 -5.61 -3.86 -6.15
N TRP A 81 -6.82 -3.50 -6.56
CA TRP A 81 -7.07 -2.17 -7.07
C TRP A 81 -8.44 -1.66 -6.68
N ASN A 82 -8.50 -0.37 -6.38
CA ASN A 82 -9.74 0.38 -6.30
C ASN A 82 -9.46 1.87 -6.57
N ARG A 83 -10.48 2.66 -6.91
CA ARG A 83 -10.30 4.09 -7.23
C ARG A 83 -9.69 4.94 -6.10
N LYS A 84 -9.69 4.45 -4.85
CA LYS A 84 -9.15 5.18 -3.68
C LYS A 84 -7.71 4.79 -3.33
N ALA A 85 -7.20 3.72 -3.97
CA ALA A 85 -5.96 3.03 -3.66
C ALA A 85 -5.83 2.59 -2.18
N TRP A 86 -6.95 2.43 -1.47
CA TRP A 86 -7.05 2.19 0.00
C TRP A 86 -7.86 0.92 0.26
N ILE A 87 -7.76 0.31 1.43
CA ILE A 87 -8.65 -0.82 1.70
C ILE A 87 -10.12 -0.40 1.72
N ASP A 88 -10.95 -1.30 1.23
CA ASP A 88 -12.38 -1.24 1.43
C ASP A 88 -12.90 -2.60 1.86
N ILE A 89 -14.18 -2.64 2.22
CA ILE A 89 -14.87 -3.86 2.66
C ILE A 89 -14.91 -4.91 1.54
N ILE A 90 -14.80 -4.52 0.26
CA ILE A 90 -14.85 -5.46 -0.86
C ILE A 90 -13.51 -6.18 -0.96
N ILE A 91 -12.39 -5.46 -0.84
CA ILE A 91 -11.04 -6.01 -0.82
C ILE A 91 -10.81 -6.92 0.40
N MET A 92 -11.42 -6.63 1.55
CA MET A 92 -11.33 -7.49 2.76
C MET A 92 -12.21 -8.75 2.72
N LYS A 93 -13.21 -8.81 1.85
CA LYS A 93 -14.16 -9.94 1.78
C LYS A 93 -13.72 -11.06 0.83
N GLU A 94 -12.79 -10.76 -0.09
CA GLU A 94 -12.14 -11.75 -0.95
C GLU A 94 -11.06 -12.53 -0.19
#